data_AF-A0A2V8G9Z4-F1
#
_entry.id   AF-A0A2V8G9Z4-F1
#
_cell.length_a   1.000
_cell.length_b   1.000
_cell.length_c   1.000
_cell.angle_alpha   90.00
_cell.angle_beta   90.00
_cell.angle_gamma   90.00
#
_symmetry.space_group_name_H-M   'P 1'
#
loop_
_entity.id
_entity.type
_entity.pdbx_description
1 polymer ?
#
loop_
_entity_poly.entity_id
_entity_poly.type
_entity_poly.pdbx_seq_one_letter_code
_entity_poly.pdbx_strand_id
1 'polypeptide(L)'
;MKMRPFVVAAVVALTPLAAAAQDPPAGQQPPDRPGREQAAPEPRPYERVITRDAKSKEGVIITHRIKDKLYYELPRAAIGREFLWVSQIARTTLGEGYGGQAAGNRVVRWERHDNRVLLRSISYDIVSDEKEPIARAVRAANYDPIVMSFNVEAFGKDDAPVIDVTRLFTTDVPEFSGRSRVRARTFDASRSFIERVATFPQNIEVEVTQTYSTPLDQDGGGRGGPAPAPGPGGGRGQVAARPGTSSVLMHYSMVLLPGEPMQSRLFDERVGYFSISQLDYGKDEHRSPARRYITRYRLEKKDPNAELSDPVKPITYYVDPATPTKWVPYVKKGIESWQPAFEAAGFRRGIIAKEAPTPEEDPDWSPEDARYSVVRWLPSTTENAVGPHIHDPRSGEILEADIQFYHNVMNLARDWYFVQVGPLDKRAKTLPLPDDLMGRLIEYVVAHEVGHTLGFQHNMKSSSEYPAAKVHDKDWVHTMGHTASIMDYSRFNYVAQPEDGIDVADLVPRVGPYDKWATMWGYKPIPSAKSPEQEKKTLDQWAREQDKTPWLRFSTANAR
;
A
#
# COMPACT_ATOMS: atom_id res chain seq x y z
N MET A 1 -66.09 15.56 -33.38
CA MET A 1 -64.88 15.53 -34.24
C MET A 1 -63.70 15.22 -33.31
N LYS A 2 -62.88 14.16 -33.44
CA LYS A 2 -62.13 13.60 -34.60
C LYS A 2 -61.21 14.68 -35.22
N MET A 3 -59.91 14.46 -35.45
CA MET A 3 -59.23 13.22 -35.86
C MET A 3 -57.75 13.08 -35.40
N ARG A 4 -57.14 11.91 -35.67
CA ARG A 4 -55.74 11.51 -35.39
C ARG A 4 -54.75 11.97 -36.48
N PRO A 5 -53.44 11.79 -36.27
CA PRO A 5 -52.66 10.84 -37.09
C PRO A 5 -51.80 9.89 -36.21
N PHE A 6 -51.80 8.56 -36.38
CA PHE A 6 -51.31 7.69 -37.47
C PHE A 6 -49.86 7.18 -37.25
N VAL A 7 -49.78 5.89 -36.91
CA VAL A 7 -48.55 5.08 -36.85
C VAL A 7 -48.44 4.30 -38.17
N VAL A 8 -47.24 4.20 -38.72
CA VAL A 8 -46.93 3.30 -39.86
C VAL A 8 -46.16 2.11 -39.34
N ALA A 9 -46.74 0.92 -39.49
CA ALA A 9 -46.07 -0.37 -39.29
C ALA A 9 -45.98 -1.06 -40.66
N ALA A 10 -44.78 -1.50 -41.05
CA ALA A 10 -44.54 -2.25 -42.27
C ALA A 10 -44.28 -3.72 -41.94
N VAL A 11 -45.10 -4.60 -42.49
CA VAL A 11 -44.94 -6.06 -42.44
C VAL A 11 -44.36 -6.50 -43.78
N VAL A 12 -43.33 -7.36 -43.76
CA VAL A 12 -42.87 -8.10 -44.95
C VAL A 12 -42.75 -9.58 -44.57
N ALA A 13 -43.21 -10.44 -45.47
CA ALA A 13 -43.53 -11.84 -45.19
C ALA A 13 -42.34 -12.80 -45.40
N LEU A 14 -42.43 -13.95 -44.73
CA LEU A 14 -41.59 -15.13 -44.97
C LEU A 14 -42.35 -16.13 -45.86
N THR A 15 -41.71 -16.61 -46.92
CA THR A 15 -42.08 -17.83 -47.64
C THR A 15 -40.82 -18.63 -48.02
N PRO A 16 -40.87 -19.98 -48.03
CA PRO A 16 -39.68 -20.83 -48.06
C PRO A 16 -39.21 -21.17 -49.49
N LEU A 17 -37.93 -21.51 -49.62
CA LEU A 17 -37.36 -22.16 -50.80
C LEU A 17 -36.86 -23.56 -50.46
N ALA A 18 -37.23 -24.53 -51.28
CA ALA A 18 -36.85 -25.93 -51.14
C ALA A 18 -35.48 -26.23 -51.75
N ALA A 19 -34.85 -27.31 -51.30
CA ALA A 19 -33.49 -27.69 -51.67
C ALA A 19 -33.36 -28.32 -53.08
N ALA A 20 -32.16 -28.20 -53.64
CA ALA A 20 -31.63 -29.09 -54.67
C ALA A 20 -30.28 -29.64 -54.18
N ALA A 21 -30.03 -30.93 -54.37
CA ALA A 21 -28.91 -31.66 -53.77
C ALA A 21 -27.75 -31.91 -54.75
N GLN A 22 -26.51 -31.87 -54.24
CA GLN A 22 -25.32 -32.50 -54.81
C GLN A 22 -24.40 -32.97 -53.66
N ASP A 23 -23.96 -34.23 -53.71
CA ASP A 23 -23.03 -34.89 -52.78
C ASP A 23 -21.74 -35.32 -53.55
N PRO A 24 -20.73 -35.97 -52.92
CA PRO A 24 -19.59 -35.40 -52.18
C PRO A 24 -18.28 -35.74 -52.98
N PRO A 25 -17.05 -36.00 -52.44
CA PRO A 25 -16.44 -35.84 -51.10
C PRO A 25 -15.14 -34.96 -51.18
N ALA A 26 -14.14 -34.95 -50.29
CA ALA A 26 -13.81 -35.73 -49.07
C ALA A 26 -13.04 -34.87 -48.05
N GLY A 27 -13.14 -35.21 -46.75
CA GLY A 27 -12.36 -34.56 -45.69
C GLY A 27 -13.12 -34.40 -44.37
N GLN A 28 -13.54 -35.50 -43.75
CA GLN A 28 -14.19 -35.45 -42.43
C GLN A 28 -13.18 -35.07 -41.34
N GLN A 29 -13.19 -33.81 -40.91
CA GLN A 29 -12.93 -33.52 -39.50
C GLN A 29 -14.05 -34.16 -38.66
N PRO A 30 -13.75 -34.80 -37.53
CA PRO A 30 -14.80 -35.28 -36.63
C PRO A 30 -15.59 -34.08 -36.10
N PRO A 31 -16.93 -34.18 -35.98
CA PRO A 31 -17.74 -33.07 -35.52
C PRO A 31 -17.38 -32.70 -34.09
N ASP A 32 -17.31 -31.39 -33.81
CA ASP A 32 -17.17 -30.84 -32.47
C ASP A 32 -18.24 -31.45 -31.56
N ARG A 33 -17.80 -32.19 -30.55
CA ARG A 33 -18.69 -32.62 -29.47
C ARG A 33 -19.06 -31.37 -28.67
N PRO A 34 -20.34 -31.13 -28.33
CA PRO A 34 -20.69 -30.10 -27.37
C PRO A 34 -19.87 -30.34 -26.10
N GLY A 35 -19.24 -29.27 -25.59
CA GLY A 35 -18.22 -29.35 -24.56
C GLY A 35 -18.71 -30.14 -23.35
N ARG A 36 -18.13 -31.33 -23.12
CA ARG A 36 -18.21 -31.98 -21.82
C ARG A 36 -17.65 -31.01 -20.81
N GLU A 37 -18.44 -30.65 -19.80
CA GLU A 37 -17.88 -30.11 -18.56
C GLU A 37 -16.82 -31.11 -18.08
N GLN A 38 -15.55 -30.70 -18.16
CA GLN A 38 -14.48 -31.46 -17.52
C GLN A 38 -14.64 -31.27 -16.02
N ALA A 39 -15.31 -32.24 -15.39
CA ALA A 39 -15.24 -32.46 -13.96
C ALA A 39 -13.77 -32.34 -13.52
N ALA A 40 -13.54 -31.69 -12.38
CA ALA A 40 -12.18 -31.53 -11.89
C ALA A 40 -11.55 -32.93 -11.69
N PRO A 41 -10.28 -33.14 -12.09
CA PRO A 41 -9.63 -34.43 -11.91
C PRO A 41 -9.62 -34.81 -10.42
N GLU A 42 -9.77 -36.10 -10.13
CA GLU A 42 -9.76 -36.58 -8.75
C GLU A 42 -8.40 -36.33 -8.08
N PRO A 43 -8.38 -35.82 -6.83
CA PRO A 43 -7.16 -35.61 -6.06
C PRO A 43 -6.32 -36.88 -5.94
N ARG A 44 -5.00 -36.71 -6.06
CA ARG A 44 -4.02 -37.79 -6.03
C ARG A 44 -3.56 -38.04 -4.59
N PRO A 45 -2.98 -39.21 -4.27
CA PRO A 45 -2.36 -39.44 -2.97
C PRO A 45 -1.29 -38.39 -2.67
N TYR A 46 -1.28 -37.83 -1.47
CA TYR A 46 -0.42 -36.70 -1.07
C TYR A 46 1.06 -36.88 -1.46
N GLU A 47 1.65 -38.04 -1.14
CA GLU A 47 3.06 -38.38 -1.43
C GLU A 47 3.41 -38.43 -2.94
N ARG A 48 2.41 -38.49 -3.82
CA ARG A 48 2.57 -38.42 -5.28
C ARG A 48 2.60 -36.98 -5.81
N VAL A 49 2.21 -36.02 -4.99
CA VAL A 49 2.18 -34.58 -5.32
C VAL A 49 3.27 -33.85 -4.56
N ILE A 50 3.26 -33.98 -3.23
CA ILE A 50 4.29 -33.48 -2.34
C ILE A 50 5.28 -34.63 -2.08
N THR A 51 6.28 -34.74 -2.95
CA THR A 51 7.32 -35.77 -2.84
C THR A 51 8.34 -35.43 -1.76
N ARG A 52 9.25 -36.37 -1.46
CA ARG A 52 10.38 -36.15 -0.55
C ARG A 52 11.37 -35.07 -1.00
N ASP A 53 11.28 -34.62 -2.26
CA ASP A 53 12.10 -33.52 -2.80
C ASP A 53 11.51 -32.13 -2.49
N ALA A 54 10.32 -32.07 -1.86
CA ALA A 54 9.62 -30.84 -1.56
C ALA A 54 10.28 -30.05 -0.42
N LYS A 55 10.80 -28.86 -0.76
CA LYS A 55 11.18 -27.86 0.23
C LYS A 55 9.90 -27.22 0.75
N SER A 56 9.52 -27.56 1.98
CA SER A 56 8.26 -27.14 2.59
C SER A 56 8.52 -26.09 3.68
N LYS A 57 7.66 -25.07 3.78
CA LYS A 57 7.69 -24.05 4.84
C LYS A 57 6.28 -23.82 5.38
N GLU A 58 6.16 -23.80 6.71
CA GLU A 58 4.92 -23.51 7.42
C GLU A 58 4.69 -22.00 7.56
N GLY A 59 3.43 -21.60 7.70
CA GLY A 59 3.00 -20.21 7.85
C GLY A 59 1.48 -20.12 7.75
N VAL A 60 0.96 -18.95 7.36
CA VAL A 60 -0.49 -18.75 7.17
C VAL A 60 -1.12 -19.73 6.17
N ILE A 61 -0.33 -20.10 5.16
CA ILE A 61 -0.58 -21.14 4.17
C ILE A 61 0.75 -21.87 4.01
N ILE A 62 0.74 -23.19 3.95
CA ILE A 62 1.96 -23.99 3.83
C ILE A 62 2.40 -23.95 2.37
N THR A 63 3.68 -23.67 2.13
CA THR A 63 4.23 -23.64 0.77
C THR A 63 5.15 -24.84 0.54
N HIS A 64 5.05 -25.44 -0.66
CA HIS A 64 5.93 -26.53 -1.09
C HIS A 64 6.56 -26.19 -2.43
N ARG A 65 7.90 -26.14 -2.47
CA ARG A 65 8.67 -25.91 -3.70
C ARG A 65 9.27 -27.24 -4.18
N ILE A 66 8.91 -27.67 -5.39
CA ILE A 66 9.45 -28.86 -6.06
C ILE A 66 9.98 -28.43 -7.42
N LYS A 67 11.31 -28.29 -7.54
CA LYS A 67 11.96 -27.67 -8.72
C LYS A 67 11.32 -26.30 -9.01
N ASP A 68 10.78 -26.11 -10.21
CA ASP A 68 10.16 -24.86 -10.65
C ASP A 68 8.68 -24.72 -10.23
N LYS A 69 8.09 -25.79 -9.65
CA LYS A 69 6.70 -25.77 -9.17
C LYS A 69 6.57 -25.24 -7.76
N LEU A 70 5.56 -24.39 -7.55
CA LEU A 70 5.12 -23.92 -6.24
C LEU A 70 3.70 -24.45 -5.98
N TYR A 71 3.53 -25.16 -4.87
CA TYR A 71 2.22 -25.57 -4.38
C TYR A 71 1.89 -24.81 -3.09
N TYR A 72 0.61 -24.50 -2.91
CA TYR A 72 0.05 -24.06 -1.63
C TYR A 72 -0.81 -25.19 -1.06
N GLU A 73 -0.52 -25.63 0.17
CA GLU A 73 -1.44 -26.40 1.00
C GLU A 73 -2.17 -25.41 1.91
N LEU A 74 -3.49 -25.31 1.72
CA LEU A 74 -4.34 -24.31 2.36
C LEU A 74 -4.95 -24.89 3.65
N PRO A 75 -4.52 -24.48 4.85
CA PRO A 75 -5.15 -24.95 6.08
C PRO A 75 -6.62 -24.53 6.12
N ARG A 76 -7.47 -25.32 6.80
CA ARG A 76 -8.90 -24.97 6.98
C ARG A 76 -9.12 -23.57 7.55
N ALA A 77 -8.17 -23.06 8.34
CA ALA A 77 -8.20 -21.71 8.91
C ALA A 77 -7.90 -20.58 7.91
N ALA A 78 -7.33 -20.88 6.74
CA ALA A 78 -7.05 -19.92 5.66
C ALA A 78 -8.16 -19.86 4.59
N ILE A 79 -8.91 -20.95 4.40
CA ILE A 79 -10.05 -20.99 3.48
C ILE A 79 -11.17 -20.07 3.99
N GLY A 80 -11.73 -19.25 3.10
CA GLY A 80 -12.73 -18.23 3.43
C GLY A 80 -12.16 -16.99 4.13
N ARG A 81 -10.87 -16.99 4.52
CA ARG A 81 -10.20 -15.79 5.03
C ARG A 81 -9.72 -14.90 3.90
N GLU A 82 -9.66 -13.62 4.22
CA GLU A 82 -9.32 -12.55 3.29
C GLU A 82 -7.86 -12.16 3.46
N PHE A 83 -7.21 -11.88 2.33
CA PHE A 83 -5.84 -11.44 2.27
C PHE A 83 -5.76 -10.18 1.45
N LEU A 84 -4.95 -9.21 1.87
CA LEU A 84 -4.54 -8.11 1.01
C LEU A 84 -3.42 -8.61 0.09
N TRP A 85 -3.72 -8.72 -1.19
CA TRP A 85 -2.71 -8.97 -2.22
C TRP A 85 -2.10 -7.63 -2.64
N VAL A 86 -0.79 -7.48 -2.46
CA VAL A 86 -0.03 -6.29 -2.82
C VAL A 86 1.00 -6.66 -3.87
N SER A 87 0.87 -6.09 -5.06
CA SER A 87 1.79 -6.26 -6.18
C SER A 87 2.74 -5.06 -6.22
N GLN A 88 4.05 -5.29 -6.29
CA GLN A 88 5.08 -4.27 -6.45
C GLN A 88 6.08 -4.66 -7.54
N ILE A 89 6.70 -3.67 -8.19
CA ILE A 89 7.88 -3.90 -9.02
C ILE A 89 9.10 -3.73 -8.11
N ALA A 90 9.71 -4.84 -7.70
CA ALA A 90 10.91 -4.82 -6.85
C ALA A 90 12.13 -4.31 -7.61
N ARG A 91 12.31 -4.72 -8.88
CA ARG A 91 13.41 -4.25 -9.75
C ARG A 91 12.96 -4.18 -11.21
N THR A 92 13.44 -3.16 -11.93
CA THR A 92 13.34 -3.04 -13.39
C THR A 92 14.71 -3.25 -14.03
N THR A 93 14.72 -3.55 -15.32
CA THR A 93 15.88 -3.33 -16.19
C THR A 93 16.34 -1.87 -16.16
N LEU A 94 17.64 -1.68 -16.42
CA LEU A 94 18.31 -0.38 -16.28
C LEU A 94 17.85 0.58 -17.39
N GLY A 95 17.01 1.55 -17.02
CA GLY A 95 16.41 2.55 -17.93
C GLY A 95 14.89 2.46 -18.09
N GLU A 96 14.20 1.45 -17.54
CA GLU A 96 12.74 1.27 -17.70
C GLU A 96 11.91 1.68 -16.47
N GLY A 97 12.55 2.12 -15.38
CA GLY A 97 11.85 2.60 -14.18
C GLY A 97 12.72 2.57 -12.92
N TYR A 98 12.04 2.57 -11.77
CA TYR A 98 12.64 2.39 -10.44
C TYR A 98 11.98 1.18 -9.75
N GLY A 99 12.77 0.43 -8.98
CA GLY A 99 12.24 -0.55 -8.03
C GLY A 99 11.51 0.12 -6.85
N GLY A 100 10.64 -0.61 -6.16
CA GLY A 100 9.82 -0.12 -5.05
C GLY A 100 8.48 0.50 -5.46
N GLN A 101 8.12 0.46 -6.74
CA GLN A 101 6.84 1.00 -7.22
C GLN A 101 5.69 0.02 -6.98
N ALA A 102 4.67 0.43 -6.21
CA ALA A 102 3.42 -0.30 -6.08
C ALA A 102 2.75 -0.46 -7.46
N ALA A 103 2.53 -1.70 -7.90
CA ALA A 103 1.83 -2.05 -9.15
C ALA A 103 0.30 -2.04 -8.97
N GLY A 104 -0.18 -2.43 -7.79
CA GLY A 104 -1.56 -2.34 -7.34
C GLY A 104 -1.79 -3.17 -6.08
N ASN A 105 -2.94 -3.01 -5.43
CA ASN A 105 -3.38 -3.90 -4.36
C ASN A 105 -4.86 -4.27 -4.54
N ARG A 106 -5.30 -5.35 -3.91
CA ARG A 106 -6.71 -5.81 -3.86
C ARG A 106 -6.92 -6.79 -2.71
N VAL A 107 -8.16 -6.93 -2.24
CA VAL A 107 -8.49 -8.04 -1.34
C VAL A 107 -8.73 -9.30 -2.17
N VAL A 108 -8.20 -10.43 -1.71
CA VAL A 108 -8.45 -11.75 -2.29
C VAL A 108 -8.93 -12.74 -1.24
N ARG A 109 -9.69 -13.76 -1.68
CA ARG A 109 -10.18 -14.85 -0.82
C ARG A 109 -9.99 -16.19 -1.52
N TRP A 110 -9.54 -17.19 -0.74
CA TRP A 110 -9.47 -18.58 -1.19
C TRP A 110 -10.75 -19.31 -0.82
N GLU A 111 -11.48 -19.85 -1.80
CA GLU A 111 -12.74 -20.59 -1.58
C GLU A 111 -12.64 -21.99 -2.20
N ARG A 112 -13.02 -23.04 -1.46
CA ARG A 112 -13.08 -24.40 -1.99
C ARG A 112 -14.47 -24.70 -2.55
N HIS A 113 -14.51 -25.26 -3.75
CA HIS A 113 -15.71 -25.77 -4.42
C HIS A 113 -15.38 -27.17 -4.95
N ASP A 114 -15.86 -28.20 -4.26
CA ASP A 114 -15.54 -29.62 -4.51
C ASP A 114 -14.01 -29.86 -4.58
N ASN A 115 -13.55 -30.46 -5.69
CA ASN A 115 -12.15 -30.71 -6.04
C ASN A 115 -11.49 -29.49 -6.73
N ARG A 116 -11.99 -28.27 -6.50
CA ARG A 116 -11.37 -27.01 -6.95
C ARG A 116 -11.19 -26.03 -5.79
N VAL A 117 -10.17 -25.17 -5.92
CA VAL A 117 -10.04 -23.94 -5.13
C VAL A 117 -10.11 -22.75 -6.07
N LEU A 118 -10.87 -21.73 -5.68
CA LEU A 118 -11.05 -20.47 -6.38
C LEU A 118 -10.28 -19.38 -5.64
N LEU A 119 -9.51 -18.58 -6.39
CA LEU A 119 -9.02 -17.29 -5.94
C LEU A 119 -10.01 -16.22 -6.42
N ARG A 120 -10.73 -15.59 -5.50
CA ARG A 120 -11.63 -14.47 -5.79
C ARG A 120 -10.98 -13.13 -5.49
N SER A 121 -11.36 -12.10 -6.24
CA SER A 121 -11.10 -10.70 -5.90
C SER A 121 -12.31 -10.16 -5.16
N ILE A 122 -12.12 -9.61 -3.96
CA ILE A 122 -13.17 -8.99 -3.14
C ILE A 122 -13.04 -7.47 -3.25
N SER A 123 -14.16 -6.75 -3.34
CA SER A 123 -14.20 -5.28 -3.27
C SER A 123 -14.98 -4.80 -2.04
N TYR A 124 -14.48 -3.72 -1.43
CA TYR A 124 -15.13 -2.97 -0.37
C TYR A 124 -15.50 -1.54 -0.81
N ASP A 125 -15.50 -1.28 -2.11
CA ASP A 125 -15.86 0.03 -2.68
C ASP A 125 -17.36 0.33 -2.49
N ILE A 126 -18.19 -0.71 -2.34
CA ILE A 126 -19.63 -0.64 -2.07
C ILE A 126 -19.94 -1.46 -0.82
N VAL A 127 -20.55 -0.83 0.19
CA VAL A 127 -20.81 -1.45 1.50
C VAL A 127 -22.24 -1.22 1.97
N SER A 128 -22.67 -2.02 2.95
CA SER A 128 -23.94 -1.88 3.68
C SER A 128 -23.84 -2.62 5.01
N ASP A 129 -24.55 -2.20 6.05
CA ASP A 129 -24.71 -3.04 7.26
C ASP A 129 -25.40 -4.34 6.88
N GLU A 130 -24.77 -5.49 7.18
CA GLU A 130 -25.28 -6.81 6.80
C GLU A 130 -26.64 -7.16 7.40
N LYS A 131 -27.03 -6.47 8.49
CA LYS A 131 -28.32 -6.62 9.16
C LYS A 131 -29.45 -5.93 8.39
N GLU A 132 -29.13 -4.96 7.55
CA GLU A 132 -30.13 -4.21 6.80
C GLU A 132 -30.64 -5.00 5.58
N PRO A 133 -31.95 -4.93 5.25
CA PRO A 133 -32.52 -5.64 4.10
C PRO A 133 -31.82 -5.37 2.77
N ILE A 134 -31.23 -4.17 2.60
CA ILE A 134 -30.51 -3.72 1.41
C ILE A 134 -29.20 -4.46 1.17
N ALA A 135 -28.58 -5.05 2.20
CA ALA A 135 -27.38 -5.88 2.04
C ALA A 135 -27.62 -7.08 1.13
N ARG A 136 -28.87 -7.57 1.00
CA ARG A 136 -29.24 -8.58 0.01
C ARG A 136 -29.17 -8.05 -1.42
N ALA A 137 -29.57 -6.80 -1.65
CA ALA A 137 -29.45 -6.17 -2.97
C ALA A 137 -27.99 -5.86 -3.31
N VAL A 138 -27.20 -5.37 -2.34
CA VAL A 138 -25.75 -5.14 -2.51
C VAL A 138 -25.02 -6.44 -2.86
N ARG A 139 -25.25 -7.54 -2.14
CA ARG A 139 -24.67 -8.87 -2.46
C ARG A 139 -25.21 -9.51 -3.73
N ALA A 140 -26.43 -9.17 -4.17
CA ALA A 140 -26.97 -9.65 -5.45
C ALA A 140 -26.42 -8.86 -6.66
N ALA A 141 -26.06 -7.58 -6.46
CA ALA A 141 -25.48 -6.73 -7.48
C ALA A 141 -23.95 -6.90 -7.61
N ASN A 142 -23.26 -7.21 -6.51
CA ASN A 142 -21.81 -7.40 -6.47
C ASN A 142 -21.49 -8.89 -6.30
N TYR A 143 -21.00 -9.53 -7.36
CA TYR A 143 -20.51 -10.91 -7.33
C TYR A 143 -19.00 -10.92 -7.48
N ASP A 144 -18.30 -11.42 -6.45
CA ASP A 144 -16.83 -11.44 -6.38
C ASP A 144 -16.22 -12.27 -7.55
N PRO A 145 -15.52 -11.64 -8.51
CA PRO A 145 -15.01 -12.34 -9.68
C PRO A 145 -13.93 -13.36 -9.31
N ILE A 146 -13.96 -14.51 -9.98
CA ILE A 146 -12.92 -15.54 -9.90
C ILE A 146 -11.73 -15.07 -10.73
N VAL A 147 -10.62 -14.74 -10.07
CA VAL A 147 -9.34 -14.42 -10.72
C VAL A 147 -8.74 -15.69 -11.32
N MET A 148 -8.78 -16.79 -10.56
CA MET A 148 -8.19 -18.06 -11.00
C MET A 148 -8.85 -19.25 -10.30
N SER A 149 -8.95 -20.39 -11.00
CA SER A 149 -9.39 -21.68 -10.46
C SER A 149 -8.25 -22.68 -10.50
N PHE A 150 -8.06 -23.42 -9.42
CA PHE A 150 -7.04 -24.46 -9.26
C PHE A 150 -7.73 -25.79 -9.02
N ASN A 151 -7.19 -26.88 -9.56
CA ASN A 151 -7.61 -28.22 -9.16
C ASN A 151 -6.97 -28.54 -7.81
N VAL A 152 -7.68 -29.28 -6.97
CA VAL A 152 -7.08 -29.90 -5.78
C VAL A 152 -6.23 -31.07 -6.26
N GLU A 153 -4.92 -30.92 -6.19
CA GLU A 153 -3.96 -31.92 -6.66
C GLU A 153 -3.85 -33.08 -5.68
N ALA A 154 -3.99 -32.81 -4.38
CA ALA A 154 -4.03 -33.76 -3.27
C ALA A 154 -4.71 -33.13 -2.04
N PHE A 155 -5.04 -33.95 -1.04
CA PHE A 155 -5.35 -33.47 0.31
C PHE A 155 -4.19 -33.73 1.27
N GLY A 156 -3.80 -32.70 2.00
CA GLY A 156 -2.88 -32.77 3.13
C GLY A 156 -3.59 -33.14 4.43
N LYS A 157 -3.07 -32.65 5.55
CA LYS A 157 -3.67 -32.93 6.86
C LYS A 157 -5.01 -32.18 7.02
N ASP A 158 -5.94 -32.75 7.78
CA ASP A 158 -7.22 -32.12 8.15
C ASP A 158 -8.06 -31.65 6.93
N ASP A 159 -7.96 -32.39 5.81
CA ASP A 159 -8.59 -32.14 4.51
C ASP A 159 -8.16 -30.80 3.84
N ALA A 160 -6.95 -30.32 4.14
CA ALA A 160 -6.33 -29.16 3.51
C ALA A 160 -6.07 -29.42 2.01
N PRO A 161 -6.66 -28.65 1.07
CA PRO A 161 -6.39 -28.82 -0.35
C PRO A 161 -4.99 -28.32 -0.72
N VAL A 162 -4.25 -29.17 -1.43
CA VAL A 162 -2.97 -28.85 -2.06
C VAL A 162 -3.22 -28.43 -3.50
N ILE A 163 -2.77 -27.24 -3.90
CA ILE A 163 -2.99 -26.67 -5.24
C ILE A 163 -1.69 -26.22 -5.90
N ASP A 164 -1.53 -26.49 -7.21
CA ASP A 164 -0.40 -26.00 -8.00
C ASP A 164 -0.62 -24.53 -8.41
N VAL A 165 0.01 -23.61 -7.68
CA VAL A 165 -0.10 -22.16 -7.92
C VAL A 165 0.96 -21.63 -8.88
N THR A 166 1.82 -22.48 -9.46
CA THR A 166 2.91 -22.04 -10.35
C THR A 166 2.40 -21.10 -11.45
N ARG A 167 1.27 -21.46 -12.09
CA ARG A 167 0.65 -20.68 -13.16
C ARG A 167 0.06 -19.33 -12.74
N LEU A 168 -0.22 -19.11 -11.45
CA LEU A 168 -0.65 -17.81 -10.92
C LEU A 168 0.43 -16.73 -11.12
N PHE A 169 1.69 -17.15 -11.11
CA PHE A 169 2.86 -16.30 -11.19
C PHE A 169 3.51 -16.32 -12.58
N THR A 170 3.52 -17.49 -13.24
CA THR A 170 4.17 -17.70 -14.56
C THR A 170 3.25 -17.52 -15.77
N THR A 171 2.05 -16.94 -15.58
CA THR A 171 1.16 -16.51 -16.68
C THR A 171 0.69 -15.07 -16.48
N ASP A 172 0.19 -14.45 -17.55
CA ASP A 172 -0.28 -13.06 -17.54
C ASP A 172 -1.67 -12.96 -16.91
N VAL A 173 -1.73 -12.96 -15.58
CA VAL A 173 -2.95 -12.73 -14.81
C VAL A 173 -3.21 -11.21 -14.77
N PRO A 174 -4.21 -10.67 -15.50
CA PRO A 174 -4.37 -9.22 -15.69
C PRO A 174 -4.48 -8.44 -14.37
N GLU A 175 -5.03 -9.07 -13.34
CA GLU A 175 -5.21 -8.55 -11.99
C GLU A 175 -3.89 -8.25 -11.25
N PHE A 176 -2.82 -8.97 -11.60
CA PHE A 176 -1.52 -8.92 -10.90
C PHE A 176 -0.34 -8.54 -11.82
N SER A 177 -0.59 -8.44 -13.12
CA SER A 177 0.42 -8.26 -14.17
C SER A 177 1.11 -6.89 -14.13
N GLY A 178 2.45 -6.90 -14.21
CA GLY A 178 3.27 -5.71 -14.40
C GLY A 178 3.17 -5.08 -15.81
N ARG A 179 2.51 -5.75 -16.77
CA ARG A 179 2.48 -5.40 -18.20
C ARG A 179 2.17 -3.93 -18.49
N SER A 180 1.21 -3.36 -17.77
CA SER A 180 0.75 -1.98 -17.94
C SER A 180 1.81 -0.94 -17.57
N ARG A 181 2.73 -1.26 -16.66
CA ARG A 181 3.81 -0.38 -16.22
C ARG A 181 4.94 -0.30 -17.24
N VAL A 182 5.30 -1.43 -17.85
CA VAL A 182 6.30 -1.51 -18.94
C VAL A 182 5.73 -1.24 -20.33
N ARG A 183 4.41 -0.97 -20.44
CA ARG A 183 3.68 -0.69 -21.70
C ARG A 183 3.84 -1.80 -22.76
N ALA A 184 4.11 -3.03 -22.34
CA ALA A 184 4.33 -4.15 -23.24
C ALA A 184 3.01 -4.74 -23.77
N ARG A 185 3.05 -5.44 -24.91
CA ARG A 185 1.84 -5.99 -25.55
C ARG A 185 1.62 -7.46 -25.23
N THR A 186 2.67 -8.26 -25.13
CA THR A 186 2.59 -9.72 -24.91
C THR A 186 3.48 -10.16 -23.76
N PHE A 187 2.99 -11.08 -22.94
CA PHE A 187 3.74 -11.76 -21.89
C PHE A 187 4.42 -13.02 -22.44
N ASP A 188 5.61 -13.34 -21.93
CA ASP A 188 6.39 -14.50 -22.33
C ASP A 188 6.55 -15.47 -21.16
N ALA A 189 5.68 -16.48 -21.11
CA ALA A 189 5.71 -17.52 -20.09
C ALA A 189 6.97 -18.41 -20.16
N SER A 190 7.65 -18.49 -21.31
CA SER A 190 8.87 -19.29 -21.45
C SER A 190 10.09 -18.63 -20.79
N ARG A 191 10.03 -17.31 -20.58
CA ARG A 191 11.05 -16.49 -19.93
C ARG A 191 10.54 -15.85 -18.62
N SER A 192 9.51 -16.43 -18.02
CA SER A 192 8.92 -15.94 -16.75
C SER A 192 8.85 -17.07 -15.73
N PHE A 193 9.40 -16.84 -14.54
CA PHE A 193 9.58 -17.89 -13.52
C PHE A 193 9.61 -17.31 -12.10
N ILE A 194 9.26 -18.16 -11.13
CA ILE A 194 9.32 -17.83 -9.70
C ILE A 194 10.77 -17.94 -9.25
N GLU A 195 11.33 -16.82 -8.79
CA GLU A 195 12.69 -16.69 -8.26
C GLU A 195 12.75 -17.21 -6.82
N ARG A 196 11.83 -16.71 -5.97
CA ARG A 196 11.82 -16.93 -4.52
C ARG A 196 10.41 -17.01 -3.99
N VAL A 197 10.25 -17.78 -2.92
CA VAL A 197 9.08 -17.74 -2.03
C VAL A 197 9.58 -17.63 -0.59
N ALA A 198 8.99 -16.74 0.20
CA ALA A 198 9.11 -16.70 1.64
C ALA A 198 7.72 -16.88 2.27
N THR A 199 7.66 -17.42 3.48
CA THR A 199 6.40 -17.88 4.10
C THR A 199 6.47 -17.59 5.58
N PHE A 200 5.47 -16.85 6.07
CA PHE A 200 5.45 -16.27 7.40
C PHE A 200 4.12 -16.55 8.10
N PRO A 201 4.00 -16.31 9.42
CA PRO A 201 2.76 -16.56 10.17
C PRO A 201 1.56 -15.71 9.71
N GLN A 202 1.78 -14.59 9.01
CA GLN A 202 0.72 -13.67 8.57
C GLN A 202 0.73 -13.36 7.07
N ASN A 203 1.75 -13.77 6.32
CA ASN A 203 1.88 -13.45 4.89
C ASN A 203 2.70 -14.50 4.11
N ILE A 204 2.56 -14.47 2.79
CA ILE A 204 3.45 -15.15 1.84
C ILE A 204 3.99 -14.09 0.89
N GLU A 205 5.31 -14.16 0.63
CA GLU A 205 5.99 -13.30 -0.34
C GLU A 205 6.49 -14.14 -1.51
N VAL A 206 6.26 -13.68 -2.73
CA VAL A 206 6.71 -14.37 -3.96
C VAL A 206 7.38 -13.38 -4.90
N GLU A 207 8.66 -13.63 -5.22
CA GLU A 207 9.39 -12.92 -6.26
C GLU A 207 9.33 -13.67 -7.58
N VAL A 208 9.01 -12.94 -8.64
CA VAL A 208 8.74 -13.50 -9.97
C VAL A 208 9.39 -12.64 -11.03
N THR A 209 10.31 -13.20 -11.79
CA THR A 209 10.77 -12.60 -13.04
C THR A 209 9.64 -12.74 -14.05
N GLN A 210 9.06 -11.62 -14.48
CA GLN A 210 8.05 -11.55 -15.54
C GLN A 210 8.65 -10.87 -16.76
N THR A 211 8.65 -11.59 -17.88
CA THR A 211 9.19 -11.13 -19.16
C THR A 211 8.07 -10.83 -20.14
N TYR A 212 8.20 -9.72 -20.83
CA TYR A 212 7.28 -9.24 -21.84
C TYR A 212 8.01 -8.90 -23.13
N SER A 213 7.27 -8.95 -24.24
CA SER A 213 7.72 -8.42 -25.51
C SER A 213 7.00 -7.11 -25.84
N THR A 214 7.79 -6.08 -26.11
CA THR A 214 7.38 -4.89 -26.86
C THR A 214 7.65 -5.20 -28.33
N PRO A 215 6.63 -5.36 -29.18
CA PRO A 215 6.87 -5.39 -30.61
C PRO A 215 7.67 -4.16 -31.01
N LEU A 216 8.60 -4.32 -31.94
CA LEU A 216 9.04 -3.20 -32.75
C LEU A 216 7.80 -2.47 -33.26
N ASP A 217 7.85 -1.14 -33.31
CA ASP A 217 6.92 -0.36 -34.11
C ASP A 217 7.21 -0.64 -35.60
N GLN A 218 6.85 -1.85 -36.04
CA GLN A 218 6.48 -2.13 -37.42
C GLN A 218 5.16 -1.40 -37.69
N ASP A 219 5.27 -0.09 -37.85
CA ASP A 219 4.79 0.59 -39.04
C ASP A 219 5.14 2.09 -38.97
N GLY A 220 6.10 2.50 -39.81
CA GLY A 220 6.25 3.89 -40.23
C GLY A 220 5.09 4.30 -41.16
N GLY A 221 3.85 4.17 -40.69
CA GLY A 221 2.68 4.02 -41.56
C GLY A 221 1.31 4.30 -40.93
N GLY A 222 1.19 5.17 -39.92
CA GLY A 222 -0.14 5.47 -39.36
C GLY A 222 -0.26 6.60 -38.34
N ARG A 223 -0.49 7.83 -38.81
CA ARG A 223 -1.05 8.99 -38.07
C ARG A 223 -0.39 9.31 -36.71
N GLY A 224 0.65 10.13 -36.76
CA GLY A 224 1.22 10.74 -35.55
C GLY A 224 0.23 11.68 -34.85
N GLY A 225 0.12 11.55 -33.53
CA GLY A 225 -0.21 12.64 -32.62
C GLY A 225 1.09 13.17 -31.98
N PRO A 226 1.22 14.48 -31.70
CA PRO A 226 2.44 15.01 -31.10
C PRO A 226 2.64 14.46 -29.69
N ALA A 227 3.88 14.06 -29.37
CA ALA A 227 4.26 13.71 -28.01
C ALA A 227 4.13 14.95 -27.09
N PRO A 228 3.59 14.82 -25.88
CA PRO A 228 3.53 15.94 -24.94
C PRO A 228 4.93 16.39 -24.56
N ALA A 229 5.18 17.70 -24.58
CA ALA A 229 6.46 18.28 -24.20
C ALA A 229 6.78 17.99 -22.72
N PRO A 230 8.06 17.77 -22.35
CA PRO A 230 8.43 17.54 -20.95
C PRO A 230 8.11 18.76 -20.09
N GLY A 231 7.35 18.56 -19.01
CA GLY A 231 7.17 19.58 -17.98
C GLY A 231 8.47 19.88 -17.24
N PRO A 232 8.68 21.12 -16.74
CA PRO A 232 9.88 21.48 -16.00
C PRO A 232 9.88 20.76 -14.65
N GLY A 233 10.74 19.74 -14.51
CA GLY A 233 10.84 18.89 -13.31
C GLY A 233 11.20 17.42 -13.60
N GLY A 234 11.12 16.98 -14.86
CA GLY A 234 11.52 15.62 -15.23
C GLY A 234 13.02 15.36 -15.11
N GLY A 235 13.43 14.58 -14.11
CA GLY A 235 14.82 14.11 -13.95
C GLY A 235 15.34 13.35 -15.17
N ARG A 236 16.66 13.40 -15.39
CA ARG A 236 17.35 12.72 -16.50
C ARG A 236 17.24 11.19 -16.35
N GLY A 237 16.24 10.58 -17.00
CA GLY A 237 16.03 9.14 -16.91
C GLY A 237 15.05 8.53 -17.93
N GLN A 238 14.36 9.31 -18.76
CA GLN A 238 13.51 8.77 -19.83
C GLN A 238 14.38 8.21 -20.97
N VAL A 239 14.82 6.97 -20.82
CA VAL A 239 15.29 6.16 -21.95
C VAL A 239 14.07 5.84 -22.80
N ALA A 240 14.13 6.13 -24.09
CA ALA A 240 13.06 5.74 -25.01
C ALA A 240 12.83 4.23 -24.92
N ALA A 241 11.57 3.79 -24.88
CA ALA A 241 11.21 2.38 -24.80
C ALA A 241 11.94 1.60 -25.90
N ARG A 242 12.87 0.73 -25.51
CA ARG A 242 13.66 -0.04 -26.47
C ARG A 242 12.76 -1.12 -27.08
N PRO A 243 12.72 -1.26 -28.42
CA PRO A 243 12.04 -2.39 -29.03
C PRO A 243 12.65 -3.72 -28.57
N GLY A 244 11.81 -4.73 -28.30
CA GLY A 244 12.27 -6.08 -28.01
C GLY A 244 11.68 -6.69 -26.74
N THR A 245 12.52 -6.91 -25.73
CA THR A 245 12.16 -7.59 -24.47
C THR A 245 12.32 -6.65 -23.29
N SER A 246 11.31 -6.61 -22.43
CA SER A 246 11.35 -6.00 -21.10
C SER A 246 11.13 -7.10 -20.05
N SER A 247 11.95 -7.11 -18.99
CA SER A 247 11.80 -8.04 -17.87
C SER A 247 11.76 -7.25 -16.57
N VAL A 248 10.81 -7.59 -15.69
CA VAL A 248 10.66 -6.97 -14.37
C VAL A 248 10.64 -8.05 -13.30
N LEU A 249 11.27 -7.74 -12.17
CA LEU A 249 11.11 -8.54 -10.96
C LEU A 249 9.87 -8.02 -10.22
N MET A 250 8.77 -8.77 -10.32
CA MET A 250 7.58 -8.55 -9.52
C MET A 250 7.77 -9.14 -8.13
N HIS A 251 7.23 -8.45 -7.13
CA HIS A 251 7.12 -8.92 -5.75
C HIS A 251 5.64 -8.92 -5.37
N TYR A 252 5.14 -10.07 -4.94
CA TYR A 252 3.76 -10.27 -4.56
C TYR A 252 3.67 -10.65 -3.09
N SER A 253 3.08 -9.75 -2.30
CA SER A 253 2.73 -10.01 -0.90
C SER A 253 1.27 -10.42 -0.80
N MET A 254 0.98 -11.42 0.02
CA MET A 254 -0.38 -11.82 0.36
C MET A 254 -0.55 -11.85 1.88
N VAL A 255 -0.95 -10.70 2.44
CA VAL A 255 -1.05 -10.46 3.89
C VAL A 255 -2.44 -10.80 4.41
N LEU A 256 -2.55 -11.62 5.44
CA LEU A 256 -3.81 -11.98 6.08
C LEU A 256 -4.48 -10.75 6.73
N LEU A 257 -5.72 -10.46 6.34
CA LEU A 257 -6.49 -9.39 6.98
C LEU A 257 -6.94 -9.79 8.40
N PRO A 258 -7.05 -8.82 9.33
CA PRO A 258 -7.62 -9.02 10.66
C PRO A 258 -8.98 -9.74 10.60
N GLY A 259 -9.25 -10.62 11.58
CA GLY A 259 -10.57 -11.29 11.67
C GLY A 259 -11.68 -10.27 11.90
N GLU A 260 -11.49 -9.41 12.89
CA GLU A 260 -12.38 -8.30 13.23
C GLU A 260 -11.76 -6.97 12.74
N PRO A 261 -12.37 -6.23 11.81
CA PRO A 261 -11.89 -4.92 11.39
C PRO A 261 -11.83 -3.92 12.56
N MET A 262 -10.89 -2.97 12.52
CA MET A 262 -10.83 -1.87 13.50
C MET A 262 -12.08 -0.97 13.40
N GLN A 263 -12.49 -0.33 14.50
CA GLN A 263 -13.41 0.81 14.42
C GLN A 263 -12.77 1.95 13.62
N SER A 264 -13.25 2.13 12.39
CA SER A 264 -12.89 3.23 11.50
C SER A 264 -13.14 4.58 12.16
N ARG A 265 -12.31 5.58 11.84
CA ARG A 265 -12.54 6.98 12.22
C ARG A 265 -12.87 7.78 10.97
N LEU A 266 -13.96 8.56 11.01
CA LEU A 266 -14.41 9.37 9.87
C LEU A 266 -13.30 10.36 9.48
N PHE A 267 -13.05 10.48 8.18
CA PHE A 267 -12.14 11.47 7.64
C PHE A 267 -12.72 12.88 7.75
N ASP A 268 -11.86 13.85 8.07
CA ASP A 268 -12.20 15.27 8.17
C ASP A 268 -11.22 16.09 7.31
N GLU A 269 -11.73 16.91 6.41
CA GLU A 269 -10.92 17.69 5.45
C GLU A 269 -9.97 18.71 6.12
N ARG A 270 -10.21 19.01 7.40
CA ARG A 270 -9.41 19.93 8.20
C ARG A 270 -8.27 19.26 8.99
N VAL A 271 -8.16 17.92 8.93
CA VAL A 271 -7.10 17.15 9.59
C VAL A 271 -6.44 16.21 8.59
N GLY A 272 -5.16 16.47 8.28
CA GLY A 272 -4.43 15.89 7.17
C GLY A 272 -4.07 14.40 7.28
N TYR A 273 -5.07 13.52 7.14
CA TYR A 273 -4.91 12.07 7.11
C TYR A 273 -5.12 11.48 5.70
N PHE A 274 -4.34 10.45 5.35
CA PHE A 274 -4.70 9.54 4.27
C PHE A 274 -6.03 8.84 4.58
N SER A 275 -6.77 8.42 3.56
CA SER A 275 -8.12 7.88 3.75
C SER A 275 -8.51 6.87 2.69
N ILE A 276 -9.23 5.83 3.10
CA ILE A 276 -10.05 4.99 2.21
C ILE A 276 -11.38 5.68 1.91
N SER A 277 -12.07 5.24 0.84
CA SER A 277 -13.41 5.71 0.46
C SER A 277 -14.31 4.52 0.13
N GLN A 278 -15.56 4.56 0.58
CA GLN A 278 -16.56 3.50 0.38
C GLN A 278 -17.92 4.15 0.05
N LEU A 279 -18.71 3.52 -0.82
CA LEU A 279 -20.08 3.92 -1.14
C LEU A 279 -21.06 3.14 -0.24
N ASP A 280 -21.64 3.81 0.73
CA ASP A 280 -22.45 3.17 1.78
C ASP A 280 -23.94 3.18 1.42
N TYR A 281 -24.54 2.00 1.29
CA TYR A 281 -25.97 1.78 1.06
C TYR A 281 -26.75 1.48 2.35
N GLY A 282 -26.08 1.27 3.48
CA GLY A 282 -26.70 0.89 4.75
C GLY A 282 -27.20 2.07 5.59
N LYS A 283 -27.52 3.22 4.97
CA LYS A 283 -27.89 4.46 5.66
C LYS A 283 -29.25 4.98 5.21
N ASP A 284 -29.99 5.52 6.16
CA ASP A 284 -31.27 6.19 5.95
C ASP A 284 -31.05 7.60 5.37
N GLU A 285 -30.57 7.63 4.13
CA GLU A 285 -30.37 8.82 3.31
C GLU A 285 -31.04 8.61 1.94
N HIS A 286 -31.54 9.68 1.31
CA HIS A 286 -32.13 9.61 -0.05
C HIS A 286 -31.06 9.43 -1.17
N ARG A 287 -29.94 8.78 -0.86
CA ARG A 287 -28.77 8.49 -1.71
C ARG A 287 -27.83 7.54 -0.96
N SER A 288 -26.93 6.87 -1.68
CA SER A 288 -25.76 6.23 -1.07
C SER A 288 -24.65 7.27 -0.88
N PRO A 289 -24.30 7.71 0.35
CA PRO A 289 -23.18 8.61 0.56
C PRO A 289 -21.84 7.94 0.28
N ALA A 290 -20.94 8.63 -0.42
CA ALA A 290 -19.52 8.31 -0.38
C ALA A 290 -18.96 8.72 0.99
N ARG A 291 -18.46 7.75 1.74
CA ARG A 291 -17.88 7.92 3.07
C ARG A 291 -16.38 7.68 3.03
N ARG A 292 -15.63 8.49 3.78
CA ARG A 292 -14.18 8.38 3.89
C ARG A 292 -13.78 8.12 5.33
N TYR A 293 -12.81 7.24 5.51
CA TYR A 293 -12.25 6.88 6.82
C TYR A 293 -10.73 7.04 6.78
N ILE A 294 -10.14 7.57 7.85
CA ILE A 294 -8.69 7.76 7.92
C ILE A 294 -7.95 6.42 7.97
N THR A 295 -6.74 6.36 7.43
CA THR A 295 -5.84 5.25 7.72
C THR A 295 -5.03 5.53 8.98
N ARG A 296 -4.97 4.56 9.90
CA ARG A 296 -4.22 4.65 11.17
C ARG A 296 -3.94 3.25 11.73
N TYR A 297 -2.93 3.11 12.58
CA TYR A 297 -2.75 1.87 13.36
C TYR A 297 -3.85 1.71 14.42
N ARG A 298 -4.21 0.46 14.74
CA ARG A 298 -5.07 0.15 15.90
C ARG A 298 -4.29 0.35 17.20
N LEU A 299 -4.64 1.40 17.95
CA LEU A 299 -4.16 1.64 19.30
C LEU A 299 -5.30 1.63 20.32
N GLU A 300 -5.24 0.68 21.25
CA GLU A 300 -6.17 0.49 22.36
C GLU A 300 -5.39 0.59 23.67
N LYS A 301 -5.93 1.26 24.69
CA LYS A 301 -5.28 1.40 26.00
C LYS A 301 -5.41 0.12 26.82
N LYS A 302 -4.34 -0.31 27.51
CA LYS A 302 -4.41 -1.41 28.50
C LYS A 302 -5.30 -1.07 29.69
N ASP A 303 -5.29 0.19 30.12
CA ASP A 303 -6.28 0.77 31.02
C ASP A 303 -7.11 1.81 30.24
N PRO A 304 -8.35 1.47 29.84
CA PRO A 304 -9.23 2.39 29.11
C PRO A 304 -9.60 3.67 29.88
N ASN A 305 -9.50 3.68 31.21
CA ASN A 305 -9.92 4.79 32.07
C ASN A 305 -8.77 5.75 32.41
N ALA A 306 -7.52 5.29 32.35
CA ALA A 306 -6.35 6.14 32.58
C ALA A 306 -6.20 7.20 31.48
N GLU A 307 -5.87 8.44 31.87
CA GLU A 307 -5.53 9.51 30.92
C GLU A 307 -4.34 9.11 30.03
N LEU A 308 -3.29 8.56 30.65
CA LEU A 308 -2.08 8.07 30.00
C LEU A 308 -1.86 6.57 30.33
N SER A 309 -2.02 5.71 29.31
CA SER A 309 -1.85 4.26 29.44
C SER A 309 -0.78 3.74 28.48
N ASP A 310 -0.30 2.51 28.70
CA ASP A 310 0.41 1.80 27.64
C ASP A 310 -0.62 1.23 26.66
N PRO A 311 -0.32 1.15 25.35
CA PRO A 311 -1.20 0.45 24.42
C PRO A 311 -1.15 -1.08 24.61
N VAL A 312 -2.20 -1.78 24.20
CA VAL A 312 -2.27 -3.25 24.15
C VAL A 312 -1.19 -3.79 23.21
N LYS A 313 -1.15 -3.27 21.97
CA LYS A 313 -0.07 -3.46 20.98
C LYS A 313 0.55 -2.09 20.67
N PRO A 314 1.82 -1.81 21.00
CA PRO A 314 2.50 -0.58 20.58
C PRO A 314 2.86 -0.63 19.09
N ILE A 315 2.90 0.52 18.43
CA ILE A 315 3.46 0.64 17.07
C ILE A 315 4.98 0.43 17.21
N THR A 316 5.50 -0.63 16.60
CA THR A 316 6.92 -1.00 16.75
C THR A 316 7.58 -0.99 15.38
N TYR A 317 8.55 -0.10 15.20
CA TYR A 317 9.41 -0.08 14.02
C TYR A 317 10.74 -0.75 14.34
N TYR A 318 11.22 -1.57 13.41
CA TYR A 318 12.53 -2.17 13.44
C TYR A 318 13.49 -1.41 12.52
N VAL A 319 14.73 -1.23 12.96
CA VAL A 319 15.82 -0.75 12.11
C VAL A 319 16.40 -1.95 11.37
N ASP A 320 16.43 -1.87 10.04
CA ASP A 320 17.01 -2.88 9.16
C ASP A 320 18.48 -3.16 9.52
N PRO A 321 18.90 -4.44 9.69
CA PRO A 321 20.30 -4.82 9.91
C PRO A 321 21.30 -4.25 8.89
N ALA A 322 20.85 -3.95 7.67
CA ALA A 322 21.67 -3.34 6.63
C ALA A 322 21.97 -1.84 6.86
N THR A 323 21.33 -1.23 7.87
CA THR A 323 21.59 0.17 8.26
C THR A 323 23.02 0.31 8.79
N PRO A 324 23.85 1.23 8.26
CA PRO A 324 25.19 1.47 8.78
C PRO A 324 25.14 1.78 10.28
N THR A 325 25.90 1.04 11.10
CA THR A 325 25.77 1.00 12.56
C THR A 325 25.80 2.38 13.23
N LYS A 326 26.61 3.32 12.72
CA LYS A 326 26.67 4.71 13.22
C LYS A 326 25.38 5.51 13.03
N TRP A 327 24.50 5.12 12.11
CA TRP A 327 23.22 5.76 11.83
C TRP A 327 22.05 5.16 12.60
N VAL A 328 22.15 3.91 13.06
CA VAL A 328 21.10 3.23 13.84
C VAL A 328 20.55 4.08 15.00
N PRO A 329 21.38 4.78 15.83
CA PRO A 329 20.85 5.64 16.90
C PRO A 329 19.98 6.80 16.40
N TYR A 330 20.27 7.34 15.21
CA TYR A 330 19.51 8.46 14.62
C TYR A 330 18.23 7.98 13.94
N VAL A 331 18.22 6.79 13.35
CA VAL A 331 16.99 6.15 12.85
C VAL A 331 16.03 5.89 14.01
N LYS A 332 16.52 5.34 15.13
CA LYS A 332 15.72 5.09 16.35
C LYS A 332 15.14 6.40 16.92
N LYS A 333 15.94 7.46 17.01
CA LYS A 333 15.45 8.80 17.40
C LYS A 333 14.40 9.37 16.45
N GLY A 334 14.55 9.16 15.13
CA GLY A 334 13.58 9.63 14.14
C GLY A 334 12.20 9.02 14.36
N ILE A 335 12.16 7.70 14.59
CA ILE A 335 10.94 6.96 15.00
C ILE A 335 10.39 7.50 16.33
N GLU A 336 11.22 7.54 17.37
CA GLU A 336 10.78 7.88 18.73
C GLU A 336 10.47 9.38 18.94
N SER A 337 10.84 10.24 17.99
CA SER A 337 10.47 11.67 17.99
C SER A 337 8.95 11.91 17.99
N TRP A 338 8.17 10.91 17.55
CA TRP A 338 6.70 10.93 17.60
C TRP A 338 6.10 10.53 18.95
N GLN A 339 6.89 9.99 19.89
CA GLN A 339 6.36 9.54 21.18
C GLN A 339 5.64 10.64 22.00
N PRO A 340 6.10 11.91 22.02
CA PRO A 340 5.35 13.02 22.64
C PRO A 340 3.98 13.31 21.98
N ALA A 341 3.81 12.97 20.70
CA ALA A 341 2.52 13.08 20.02
C ALA A 341 1.56 11.96 20.45
N PHE A 342 2.09 10.75 20.67
CA PHE A 342 1.33 9.64 21.25
C PHE A 342 0.96 9.87 22.72
N GLU A 343 1.81 10.54 23.50
CA GLU A 343 1.47 10.96 24.87
C GLU A 343 0.28 11.91 24.89
N ALA A 344 0.21 12.88 23.96
CA ALA A 344 -0.95 13.76 23.78
C ALA A 344 -2.23 12.99 23.38
N ALA A 345 -2.08 11.88 22.64
CA ALA A 345 -3.17 10.93 22.36
C ALA A 345 -3.52 9.99 23.55
N GLY A 346 -2.73 10.02 24.63
CA GLY A 346 -2.93 9.23 25.85
C GLY A 346 -2.13 7.92 25.93
N PHE A 347 -1.06 7.76 25.14
CA PHE A 347 -0.23 6.56 25.09
C PHE A 347 1.23 6.80 25.53
N ARG A 348 1.63 6.23 26.67
CA ARG A 348 3.00 6.35 27.25
C ARG A 348 4.09 5.65 26.45
N ARG A 349 3.70 4.66 25.65
CA ARG A 349 4.58 3.86 24.78
C ARG A 349 3.83 3.56 23.48
N GLY A 350 3.35 4.61 22.82
CA GLY A 350 2.55 4.49 21.60
C GLY A 350 3.37 4.03 20.41
N ILE A 351 4.61 4.54 20.31
CA ILE A 351 5.60 4.18 19.29
C ILE A 351 6.91 3.75 19.95
N ILE A 352 7.59 2.76 19.37
CA ILE A 352 8.85 2.18 19.89
C ILE A 352 9.78 1.88 18.71
N ALA A 353 11.05 2.25 18.82
CA ALA A 353 12.09 1.78 17.91
C ALA A 353 12.85 0.57 18.47
N LYS A 354 13.10 -0.42 17.63
CA LYS A 354 13.96 -1.57 17.96
C LYS A 354 15.02 -1.77 16.90
N GLU A 355 16.11 -2.39 17.27
CA GLU A 355 16.96 -3.08 16.30
C GLU A 355 16.29 -4.41 15.94
N ALA A 356 16.46 -4.84 14.68
CA ALA A 356 16.09 -6.19 14.28
C ALA A 356 16.87 -7.23 15.10
N PRO A 357 16.25 -8.38 15.46
CA PRO A 357 16.96 -9.47 16.11
C PRO A 357 18.17 -9.93 15.30
N THR A 358 19.22 -10.41 15.96
CA THR A 358 20.31 -11.08 15.25
C THR A 358 19.86 -12.46 14.74
N PRO A 359 20.54 -13.06 13.73
CA PRO A 359 20.23 -14.42 13.28
C PRO A 359 20.34 -15.50 14.38
N GLU A 360 21.07 -15.21 15.47
CA GLU A 360 21.14 -16.07 16.66
C GLU A 360 19.94 -15.90 17.61
N GLU A 361 19.28 -14.73 17.60
CA GLU A 361 18.09 -14.44 18.40
C GLU A 361 16.79 -14.90 17.71
N ASP A 362 16.67 -14.65 16.40
CA ASP A 362 15.55 -15.11 15.57
C ASP A 362 16.04 -15.35 14.11
N PRO A 363 16.42 -16.59 13.75
CA PRO A 363 16.94 -16.92 12.42
C PRO A 363 15.89 -16.87 11.30
N ASP A 364 14.60 -16.84 11.63
CA ASP A 364 13.50 -16.69 10.68
C ASP A 364 12.99 -15.22 10.63
N TRP A 365 13.60 -14.28 11.36
CA TRP A 365 13.27 -12.86 11.26
C TRP A 365 13.57 -12.32 9.86
N SER A 366 12.62 -11.61 9.29
CA SER A 366 12.74 -10.97 7.98
C SER A 366 12.09 -9.59 8.01
N PRO A 367 12.64 -8.59 7.30
CA PRO A 367 11.93 -7.33 7.09
C PRO A 367 10.71 -7.49 6.17
N GLU A 368 10.50 -8.67 5.59
CA GLU A 368 9.35 -9.00 4.73
C GLU A 368 8.23 -9.74 5.49
N ASP A 369 8.37 -9.95 6.80
CA ASP A 369 7.29 -10.52 7.63
C ASP A 369 6.35 -9.40 8.08
N ALA A 370 5.07 -9.47 7.67
CA ALA A 370 4.07 -8.44 7.90
C ALA A 370 3.72 -8.21 9.39
N ARG A 371 4.29 -8.99 10.32
CA ARG A 371 4.26 -8.71 11.76
C ARG A 371 5.10 -7.50 12.16
N TYR A 372 6.05 -7.08 11.32
CA TYR A 372 7.04 -6.03 11.60
C TYR A 372 6.89 -4.85 10.63
N SER A 373 6.93 -3.63 11.14
CA SER A 373 7.15 -2.42 10.32
C SER A 373 8.63 -2.07 10.38
N VAL A 374 9.26 -1.68 9.27
CA VAL A 374 10.72 -1.60 9.16
C VAL A 374 11.17 -0.31 8.47
N VAL A 375 12.23 0.32 9.01
CA VAL A 375 12.99 1.33 8.26
C VAL A 375 14.09 0.61 7.48
N ARG A 376 13.83 0.34 6.20
CA ARG A 376 14.69 -0.42 5.29
C ARG A 376 15.75 0.46 4.66
N TRP A 377 17.01 0.04 4.77
CA TRP A 377 18.16 0.81 4.29
C TRP A 377 18.59 0.32 2.90
N LEU A 378 18.16 1.02 1.85
CA LEU A 378 18.30 0.55 0.48
C LEU A 378 19.59 1.09 -0.17
N PRO A 379 20.48 0.21 -0.70
CA PRO A 379 21.73 0.61 -1.37
C PRO A 379 21.46 1.13 -2.78
N SER A 380 20.76 2.26 -2.87
CA SER A 380 20.34 2.91 -4.11
C SER A 380 20.95 4.31 -4.23
N THR A 381 21.25 4.71 -5.47
CA THR A 381 21.64 6.08 -5.81
C THR A 381 20.46 7.07 -5.86
N THR A 382 19.22 6.59 -5.66
CA THR A 382 18.03 7.44 -5.52
C THR A 382 18.18 8.41 -4.35
N GLU A 383 18.01 9.69 -4.64
CA GLU A 383 18.05 10.78 -3.66
C GLU A 383 16.63 11.07 -3.16
N ASN A 384 16.08 10.16 -2.35
CA ASN A 384 14.74 10.30 -1.75
C ASN A 384 14.56 9.37 -0.54
N ALA A 385 13.45 9.49 0.19
CA ALA A 385 12.88 8.41 0.98
C ALA A 385 11.37 8.30 0.69
N VAL A 386 10.74 7.18 1.04
CA VAL A 386 9.27 7.05 1.03
C VAL A 386 8.79 6.18 2.18
N GLY A 387 7.76 6.63 2.90
CA GLY A 387 7.04 5.89 3.94
C GLY A 387 5.65 5.40 3.48
N PRO A 388 5.57 4.38 2.60
CA PRO A 388 4.30 3.72 2.28
C PRO A 388 3.80 2.90 3.49
N HIS A 389 2.51 2.63 3.51
CA HIS A 389 1.89 1.68 4.44
C HIS A 389 0.79 0.91 3.72
N ILE A 390 0.53 -0.34 4.12
CA ILE A 390 -0.65 -1.09 3.68
C ILE A 390 -1.72 -1.03 4.78
N HIS A 391 -2.99 -1.09 4.38
CA HIS A 391 -4.11 -1.00 5.30
C HIS A 391 -5.26 -1.92 4.89
N ASP A 392 -6.05 -2.33 5.89
CA ASP A 392 -7.32 -3.02 5.70
C ASP A 392 -8.34 -2.07 5.03
N PRO A 393 -8.79 -2.33 3.79
CA PRO A 393 -9.72 -1.44 3.07
C PRO A 393 -11.14 -1.46 3.65
N ARG A 394 -11.44 -2.33 4.62
CA ARG A 394 -12.71 -2.37 5.35
C ARG A 394 -12.76 -1.29 6.44
N SER A 395 -11.62 -0.97 7.05
CA SER A 395 -11.54 -0.15 8.28
C SER A 395 -10.56 1.03 8.24
N GLY A 396 -9.55 0.99 7.38
CA GLY A 396 -8.40 1.90 7.43
C GLY A 396 -7.32 1.47 8.45
N GLU A 397 -7.41 0.28 9.04
CA GLU A 397 -6.36 -0.23 9.93
C GLU A 397 -5.05 -0.45 9.18
N ILE A 398 -4.01 0.30 9.53
CA ILE A 398 -2.65 0.10 9.02
C ILE A 398 -2.10 -1.21 9.60
N LEU A 399 -1.65 -2.10 8.72
CA LEU A 399 -1.21 -3.45 9.07
C LEU A 399 0.31 -3.48 9.32
N GLU A 400 1.07 -2.95 8.35
CA GLU A 400 2.51 -2.73 8.42
C GLU A 400 2.90 -1.43 7.69
N ALA A 401 4.15 -1.01 7.88
CA ALA A 401 4.79 -0.05 7.01
C ALA A 401 6.28 -0.34 6.75
N ASP A 402 6.65 -0.34 5.48
CA ASP A 402 8.00 -0.57 4.95
C ASP A 402 8.60 0.77 4.47
N ILE A 403 9.27 1.51 5.36
CA ILE A 403 9.91 2.79 5.02
C ILE A 403 11.15 2.52 4.17
N GLN A 404 11.16 3.00 2.93
CA GLN A 404 12.26 2.84 1.99
C GLN A 404 13.22 4.03 2.11
N PHE A 405 14.29 3.85 2.89
CA PHE A 405 15.34 4.86 3.06
C PHE A 405 16.47 4.60 2.07
N TYR A 406 16.47 5.31 0.93
CA TYR A 406 17.51 5.16 -0.08
C TYR A 406 18.81 5.86 0.37
N HIS A 407 19.95 5.15 0.31
CA HIS A 407 21.23 5.62 0.85
C HIS A 407 21.60 7.05 0.43
N ASN A 408 21.39 7.40 -0.84
CA ASN A 408 21.74 8.72 -1.37
C ASN A 408 20.82 9.87 -0.92
N VAL A 409 19.75 9.66 -0.14
CA VAL A 409 19.00 10.75 0.49
C VAL A 409 19.88 11.65 1.38
N MET A 410 21.01 11.11 1.87
CA MET A 410 22.05 11.88 2.55
C MET A 410 22.67 12.99 1.68
N ASN A 411 22.78 12.81 0.36
CA ASN A 411 23.20 13.89 -0.56
C ASN A 411 22.18 15.02 -0.56
N LEU A 412 20.90 14.67 -0.73
CA LEU A 412 19.80 15.62 -0.79
C LEU A 412 19.68 16.44 0.50
N ALA A 413 19.75 15.76 1.64
CA ALA A 413 19.72 16.40 2.95
C ALA A 413 20.96 17.28 3.20
N ARG A 414 22.17 16.81 2.82
CA ARG A 414 23.41 17.60 2.85
C ARG A 414 23.26 18.89 2.05
N ASP A 415 22.82 18.79 0.80
CA ASP A 415 22.79 19.91 -0.13
C ASP A 415 21.70 20.92 0.26
N TRP A 416 20.54 20.44 0.72
CA TRP A 416 19.54 21.30 1.35
C TRP A 416 20.10 22.01 2.59
N TYR A 417 20.73 21.31 3.54
CA TYR A 417 21.24 21.94 4.77
C TYR A 417 22.33 22.97 4.47
N PHE A 418 23.29 22.62 3.59
CA PHE A 418 24.35 23.50 3.14
C PHE A 418 23.81 24.79 2.50
N VAL A 419 22.86 24.67 1.56
CA VAL A 419 22.29 25.82 0.84
C VAL A 419 21.37 26.65 1.73
N GLN A 420 20.56 26.02 2.58
CA GLN A 420 19.52 26.70 3.36
C GLN A 420 20.05 27.35 4.65
N VAL A 421 20.95 26.68 5.37
CA VAL A 421 21.39 27.11 6.72
C VAL A 421 22.89 26.96 6.98
N GLY A 422 23.68 26.58 5.96
CA GLY A 422 25.14 26.47 6.05
C GLY A 422 25.91 27.72 6.53
N PRO A 423 25.44 28.97 6.32
CA PRO A 423 26.04 30.15 6.95
C PRO A 423 25.99 30.15 8.48
N LEU A 424 24.93 29.57 9.05
CA LEU A 424 24.63 29.56 10.49
C LEU A 424 25.39 28.46 11.25
N ASP A 425 25.64 27.31 10.61
CA ASP A 425 26.36 26.18 11.21
C ASP A 425 27.78 26.02 10.64
N LYS A 426 28.80 26.19 11.49
CA LYS A 426 30.21 25.99 11.12
C LYS A 426 30.51 24.57 10.64
N ARG A 427 29.75 23.55 11.08
CA ARG A 427 29.90 22.15 10.65
C ARG A 427 29.59 21.95 9.16
N ALA A 428 28.78 22.82 8.56
CA ALA A 428 28.40 22.74 7.15
C ALA A 428 29.47 23.31 6.18
N LYS A 429 30.55 23.91 6.69
CA LYS A 429 31.55 24.62 5.88
C LYS A 429 32.58 23.72 5.19
N THR A 430 32.56 22.43 5.48
CA THR A 430 33.46 21.42 4.91
C THR A 430 32.68 20.17 4.57
N LEU A 431 33.00 19.52 3.45
CA LEU A 431 32.45 18.22 3.06
C LEU A 431 33.51 17.11 3.22
N PRO A 432 33.15 15.88 3.63
CA PRO A 432 31.81 15.47 4.07
C PRO A 432 31.39 16.16 5.38
N LEU A 433 30.06 16.29 5.59
CA LEU A 433 29.52 16.77 6.86
C LEU A 433 29.94 15.82 8.00
N PRO A 434 30.18 16.31 9.22
CA PRO A 434 30.50 15.46 10.34
C PRO A 434 29.30 14.58 10.72
N ASP A 435 29.58 13.43 11.34
CA ASP A 435 28.59 12.38 11.57
C ASP A 435 27.46 12.80 12.53
N ASP A 436 27.70 13.74 13.45
CA ASP A 436 26.67 14.31 14.32
C ASP A 436 25.64 15.14 13.55
N LEU A 437 26.11 15.96 12.59
CA LEU A 437 25.24 16.74 11.73
C LEU A 437 24.49 15.82 10.75
N MET A 438 25.20 14.95 10.02
CA MET A 438 24.55 14.02 9.09
C MET A 438 23.54 13.11 9.80
N GLY A 439 23.86 12.63 11.00
CA GLY A 439 22.94 11.87 11.84
C GLY A 439 21.65 12.64 12.15
N ARG A 440 21.73 13.92 12.54
CA ARG A 440 20.53 14.77 12.76
C ARG A 440 19.72 14.99 11.49
N LEU A 441 20.34 15.01 10.30
CA LEU A 441 19.62 15.09 9.02
C LEU A 441 18.90 13.78 8.69
N ILE A 442 19.52 12.63 8.96
CA ILE A 442 18.89 11.29 8.83
C ILE A 442 17.69 11.19 9.79
N GLU A 443 17.85 11.62 11.04
CA GLU A 443 16.80 11.63 12.06
C GLU A 443 15.56 12.42 11.61
N TYR A 444 15.76 13.59 10.98
CA TYR A 444 14.68 14.40 10.40
C TYR A 444 13.95 13.67 9.26
N VAL A 445 14.68 13.08 8.30
CA VAL A 445 14.07 12.37 7.17
C VAL A 445 13.29 11.14 7.67
N VAL A 446 13.86 10.36 8.58
CA VAL A 446 13.16 9.20 9.18
C VAL A 446 11.89 9.65 9.92
N ALA A 447 11.95 10.74 10.69
CA ALA A 447 10.78 11.27 11.38
C ALA A 447 9.67 11.73 10.42
N HIS A 448 10.03 12.31 9.26
CA HIS A 448 9.07 12.67 8.21
C HIS A 448 8.38 11.44 7.61
N GLU A 449 9.15 10.43 7.19
CA GLU A 449 8.56 9.20 6.61
C GLU A 449 7.73 8.41 7.62
N VAL A 450 8.14 8.38 8.89
CA VAL A 450 7.33 7.79 9.97
C VAL A 450 5.95 8.48 10.03
N GLY A 451 5.88 9.81 9.88
CA GLY A 451 4.62 10.53 9.80
C GLY A 451 3.67 10.02 8.71
N HIS A 452 4.17 9.75 7.50
CA HIS A 452 3.36 9.15 6.43
C HIS A 452 2.84 7.76 6.79
N THR A 453 3.67 6.94 7.43
CA THR A 453 3.27 5.60 7.88
C THR A 453 2.31 5.61 9.08
N LEU A 454 2.29 6.70 9.86
CA LEU A 454 1.28 6.93 10.90
C LEU A 454 -0.07 7.44 10.33
N GLY A 455 -0.15 7.64 9.01
CA GLY A 455 -1.35 8.06 8.28
C GLY A 455 -1.37 9.52 7.86
N PHE A 456 -0.32 10.32 8.11
CA PHE A 456 -0.34 11.77 7.82
C PHE A 456 -0.01 12.12 6.37
N GLN A 457 -0.76 13.07 5.82
CA GLN A 457 -0.43 13.76 4.57
C GLN A 457 0.56 14.91 4.81
N HIS A 458 1.19 15.41 3.74
CA HIS A 458 1.97 16.64 3.79
C HIS A 458 1.11 17.84 4.21
N ASN A 459 1.53 18.61 5.23
CA ASN A 459 0.86 19.85 5.62
C ASN A 459 1.51 21.07 4.95
N MET A 460 1.20 21.27 3.67
CA MET A 460 1.67 22.40 2.85
C MET A 460 1.18 23.79 3.33
N LYS A 461 0.41 23.86 4.42
CA LYS A 461 -0.06 25.10 5.05
C LYS A 461 0.78 25.51 6.26
N SER A 462 1.42 24.55 6.91
CA SER A 462 1.99 24.68 8.25
C SER A 462 2.89 25.91 8.44
N SER A 463 3.86 26.13 7.54
CA SER A 463 4.78 27.27 7.58
C SER A 463 4.13 28.64 7.35
N SER A 464 2.94 28.72 6.74
CA SER A 464 2.23 30.00 6.56
C SER A 464 1.38 30.42 7.76
N GLU A 465 1.20 29.53 8.75
CA GLU A 465 0.40 29.80 9.95
C GLU A 465 1.22 30.37 11.13
N TYR A 466 2.56 30.46 10.99
CA TYR A 466 3.42 31.20 11.92
C TYR A 466 3.70 32.62 11.38
N PRO A 467 3.61 33.67 12.22
CA PRO A 467 4.02 35.01 11.81
C PRO A 467 5.51 35.05 11.43
N ALA A 468 5.86 35.70 10.31
CA ALA A 468 7.25 35.73 9.82
C ALA A 468 8.26 36.21 10.87
N ALA A 469 7.92 37.23 11.68
CA ALA A 469 8.80 37.71 12.75
C ALA A 469 9.09 36.66 13.84
N LYS A 470 8.25 35.62 14.00
CA LYS A 470 8.42 34.57 15.01
C LYS A 470 9.34 33.43 14.58
N VAL A 471 9.60 33.23 13.29
CA VAL A 471 10.60 32.23 12.84
C VAL A 471 12.05 32.72 12.94
N HIS A 472 12.24 33.99 13.33
CA HIS A 472 13.51 34.61 13.76
C HIS A 472 13.66 34.69 15.29
N ASP A 473 12.59 34.47 16.05
CA ASP A 473 12.59 34.61 17.51
C ASP A 473 13.12 33.32 18.15
N LYS A 474 14.30 33.39 18.77
CA LYS A 474 14.99 32.22 19.35
C LYS A 474 14.12 31.39 20.28
N ASP A 475 13.44 32.02 21.23
CA ASP A 475 12.67 31.32 22.26
C ASP A 475 11.39 30.73 21.66
N TRP A 476 10.80 31.40 20.67
CA TRP A 476 9.74 30.83 19.85
C TRP A 476 10.22 29.62 19.06
N VAL A 477 11.29 29.71 18.28
CA VAL A 477 11.76 28.59 17.45
C VAL A 477 12.21 27.42 18.32
N HIS A 478 12.80 27.67 19.50
CA HIS A 478 13.14 26.62 20.48
C HIS A 478 11.90 25.90 21.05
N THR A 479 10.78 26.60 21.22
CA THR A 479 9.54 26.02 21.77
C THR A 479 8.66 25.40 20.69
N MET A 480 8.38 26.15 19.63
CA MET A 480 7.34 25.92 18.62
C MET A 480 7.88 25.36 17.29
N GLY A 481 9.19 25.46 17.05
CA GLY A 481 9.81 25.26 15.74
C GLY A 481 9.60 26.45 14.80
N HIS A 482 10.19 26.39 13.60
CA HIS A 482 9.93 27.35 12.52
C HIS A 482 8.74 26.96 11.62
N THR A 483 8.26 25.73 11.73
CA THR A 483 7.00 25.26 11.14
C THR A 483 6.24 24.42 12.18
N ALA A 484 4.91 24.42 12.10
CA ALA A 484 4.05 23.73 13.05
C ALA A 484 4.00 22.20 12.90
N SER A 485 4.45 21.69 11.76
CA SER A 485 4.40 20.28 11.35
C SER A 485 5.70 19.87 10.66
N ILE A 486 6.23 18.69 11.02
CA ILE A 486 7.33 18.05 10.30
C ILE A 486 6.93 17.60 8.89
N MET A 487 5.62 17.47 8.63
CA MET A 487 5.06 17.07 7.33
C MET A 487 5.02 18.22 6.30
N ASP A 488 5.63 19.35 6.61
CA ASP A 488 5.74 20.53 5.75
C ASP A 488 7.02 20.50 4.89
N TYR A 489 6.98 21.15 3.73
CA TYR A 489 8.11 21.30 2.81
C TYR A 489 9.01 22.51 3.10
N SER A 490 8.77 23.22 4.21
CA SER A 490 9.67 24.28 4.70
C SER A 490 11.13 23.82 4.89
N ARG A 491 11.36 22.52 5.18
CA ARG A 491 12.70 21.94 5.42
C ARG A 491 13.45 22.76 6.49
N PHE A 492 14.69 23.19 6.27
CA PHE A 492 15.46 23.91 7.29
C PHE A 492 14.99 25.37 7.43
N ASN A 493 15.22 25.99 8.60
CA ASN A 493 14.84 27.39 8.86
C ASN A 493 15.73 28.39 8.08
N TYR A 494 15.55 28.45 6.75
CA TYR A 494 16.40 29.18 5.82
C TYR A 494 16.26 30.71 5.88
N VAL A 495 15.31 31.24 6.65
CA VAL A 495 15.17 32.69 6.86
C VAL A 495 16.01 33.18 8.04
N ALA A 496 16.35 32.31 8.99
CA ALA A 496 17.17 32.67 10.16
C ALA A 496 18.51 33.29 9.75
N GLN A 497 18.93 34.32 10.49
CA GLN A 497 20.18 35.06 10.29
C GLN A 497 21.12 34.87 11.50
N PRO A 498 22.44 35.11 11.36
CA PRO A 498 23.39 34.99 12.47
C PRO A 498 23.02 35.81 13.71
N GLU A 499 22.36 36.95 13.52
CA GLU A 499 21.94 37.88 14.57
C GLU A 499 20.75 37.35 15.40
N ASP A 500 19.97 36.41 14.87
CA ASP A 500 18.80 35.84 15.55
C ASP A 500 19.20 34.91 16.71
N GLY A 501 20.44 34.40 16.72
CA GLY A 501 20.99 33.59 17.81
C GLY A 501 20.31 32.23 18.04
N ILE A 502 19.54 31.75 17.05
CA ILE A 502 18.87 30.45 17.02
C ILE A 502 19.91 29.32 17.12
N ASP A 503 19.61 28.28 17.90
CA ASP A 503 20.48 27.11 18.04
C ASP A 503 20.51 26.28 16.74
N VAL A 504 21.67 25.74 16.37
CA VAL A 504 21.83 24.90 15.17
C VAL A 504 20.94 23.64 15.19
N ALA A 505 20.56 23.15 16.37
CA ALA A 505 19.60 22.06 16.52
C ALA A 505 18.16 22.46 16.14
N ASP A 506 17.80 23.72 16.36
CA ASP A 506 16.49 24.32 16.11
C ASP A 506 16.28 24.78 14.66
N LEU A 507 17.33 24.77 13.84
CA LEU A 507 17.25 25.00 12.39
C LEU A 507 16.63 23.82 11.62
N VAL A 508 16.47 22.66 12.27
CA VAL A 508 15.97 21.41 11.67
C VAL A 508 14.55 21.13 12.19
N PRO A 509 13.58 20.80 11.31
CA PRO A 509 12.22 20.45 11.74
C PRO A 509 12.17 19.30 12.76
N ARG A 510 11.05 19.27 13.47
CA ARG A 510 10.72 18.25 14.47
C ARG A 510 9.20 18.11 14.55
N VAL A 511 8.75 17.03 15.18
CA VAL A 511 7.33 16.78 15.48
C VAL A 511 6.75 17.97 16.27
N GLY A 512 5.97 18.79 15.57
CA GLY A 512 5.53 20.11 16.01
C GLY A 512 4.15 20.12 16.68
N PRO A 513 3.62 21.31 17.01
CA PRO A 513 2.29 21.45 17.62
C PRO A 513 1.16 20.86 16.77
N TYR A 514 1.19 21.01 15.44
CA TYR A 514 0.21 20.41 14.54
C TYR A 514 0.27 18.88 14.60
N ASP A 515 1.47 18.30 14.53
CA ASP A 515 1.65 16.85 14.50
C ASP A 515 1.15 16.18 15.79
N LYS A 516 1.45 16.79 16.95
CA LYS A 516 0.96 16.36 18.26
C LYS A 516 -0.57 16.42 18.34
N TRP A 517 -1.16 17.50 17.86
CA TRP A 517 -2.61 17.68 17.84
C TRP A 517 -3.32 16.74 16.85
N ALA A 518 -2.78 16.56 15.64
CA ALA A 518 -3.33 15.65 14.64
C ALA A 518 -3.25 14.19 15.12
N THR A 519 -2.14 13.81 15.79
CA THR A 519 -1.98 12.50 16.44
C THR A 519 -3.01 12.31 17.55
N MET A 520 -3.22 13.33 18.40
CA MET A 520 -4.31 13.33 19.38
C MET A 520 -5.67 13.14 18.69
N TRP A 521 -5.98 13.91 17.65
CA TRP A 521 -7.25 13.83 16.92
C TRP A 521 -7.49 12.46 16.25
N GLY A 522 -6.46 11.81 15.70
CA GLY A 522 -6.61 10.52 15.02
C GLY A 522 -6.48 9.29 15.91
N TYR A 523 -5.67 9.34 16.98
CA TYR A 523 -5.36 8.18 17.82
C TYR A 523 -6.03 8.21 19.20
N LYS A 524 -6.45 9.35 19.75
CA LYS A 524 -7.07 9.40 21.09
C LYS A 524 -8.38 8.61 21.10
N PRO A 525 -8.54 7.63 22.01
CA PRO A 525 -9.78 6.88 22.16
C PRO A 525 -10.93 7.79 22.63
N ILE A 526 -12.15 7.46 22.21
CA ILE A 526 -13.39 8.11 22.65
C ILE A 526 -14.26 7.02 23.29
N PRO A 527 -14.09 6.70 24.60
CA PRO A 527 -14.61 5.46 25.19
C PRO A 527 -16.14 5.27 25.11
N SER A 528 -16.90 6.35 24.94
CA SER A 528 -18.35 6.32 24.78
C SER A 528 -18.83 6.03 23.35
N ALA A 529 -17.94 6.07 22.35
CA ALA A 529 -18.30 5.93 20.94
C ALA A 529 -18.03 4.51 20.41
N LYS A 530 -19.10 3.79 20.08
CA LYS A 530 -19.10 2.43 19.50
C LYS A 530 -19.37 2.40 17.99
N SER A 531 -19.32 3.56 17.32
CA SER A 531 -19.35 3.66 15.86
C SER A 531 -18.64 4.93 15.39
N PRO A 532 -18.21 5.01 14.11
CA PRO A 532 -17.58 6.22 13.56
C PRO A 532 -18.48 7.46 13.67
N GLU A 533 -19.80 7.31 13.56
CA GLU A 533 -20.76 8.42 13.71
C GLU A 533 -20.84 8.94 15.15
N GLN A 534 -20.67 8.07 16.16
CA GLN A 534 -20.69 8.48 17.56
C GLN A 534 -19.44 9.30 17.94
N GLU A 535 -18.32 9.12 17.23
CA GLU A 535 -17.13 9.97 17.38
C GLU A 535 -17.33 11.38 16.81
N LYS A 536 -18.18 11.55 15.78
CA LYS A 536 -18.25 12.76 14.93
C LYS A 536 -18.41 14.08 15.69
N LYS A 537 -19.21 14.11 16.76
CA LYS A 537 -19.42 15.34 17.56
C LYS A 537 -18.14 15.77 18.27
N THR A 538 -17.43 14.82 18.88
CA THR A 538 -16.16 15.06 19.58
C THR A 538 -15.05 15.41 18.61
N LEU A 539 -14.99 14.72 17.46
CA LEU A 539 -14.01 15.00 16.40
C LEU A 539 -14.18 16.38 15.76
N ASP A 540 -15.42 16.85 15.53
CA ASP A 540 -15.67 18.23 15.07
C ASP A 540 -15.24 19.25 16.13
N GLN A 541 -15.54 18.98 17.41
CA GLN A 541 -15.13 19.87 18.51
C GLN A 541 -13.61 20.01 18.59
N TRP A 542 -12.87 18.90 18.51
CA TRP A 542 -11.40 18.94 18.49
C TRP A 542 -10.88 19.62 17.22
N ALA A 543 -11.42 19.29 16.04
CA ALA A 543 -11.01 19.90 14.77
C ALA A 543 -11.14 21.42 14.78
N ARG A 544 -12.19 21.97 15.42
CA ARG A 544 -12.44 23.42 15.58
C ARG A 544 -11.45 24.17 16.47
N GLU A 545 -10.52 23.50 17.14
CA GLU A 545 -9.44 24.18 17.85
C GLU A 545 -8.60 25.06 16.90
N GLN A 546 -8.54 24.70 15.61
CA GLN A 546 -7.90 25.50 14.55
C GLN A 546 -8.60 26.81 14.18
N ASP A 547 -9.86 26.99 14.59
CA ASP A 547 -10.61 28.24 14.41
C ASP A 547 -9.95 29.36 15.24
N LYS A 548 -9.38 28.99 16.40
CA LYS A 548 -8.69 29.89 17.35
C LYS A 548 -7.17 29.80 17.27
N THR A 549 -6.63 28.68 16.80
CA THR A 549 -5.20 28.36 16.82
C THR A 549 -4.71 28.15 15.38
N PRO A 550 -4.19 29.18 14.70
CA PRO A 550 -3.84 29.14 13.27
C PRO A 550 -2.95 27.96 12.88
N TRP A 551 -1.93 27.66 13.69
CA TRP A 551 -0.97 26.59 13.44
C TRP A 551 -1.51 25.16 13.66
N LEU A 552 -2.82 24.99 13.90
CA LEU A 552 -3.49 23.69 13.85
C LEU A 552 -4.22 23.43 12.51
N ARG A 553 -4.08 24.35 11.54
CA ARG A 553 -4.76 24.23 10.24
C ARG A 553 -4.04 23.31 9.26
N PHE A 554 -4.84 22.70 8.39
CA PHE A 554 -4.39 21.90 7.26
C PHE A 554 -4.85 22.52 5.93
N SER A 555 -4.24 22.10 4.81
CA SER A 555 -4.69 22.45 3.45
C SER A 555 -5.30 21.26 2.73
N THR A 556 -6.62 21.30 2.56
CA THR A 556 -7.30 20.67 1.43
C THR A 556 -8.09 21.74 0.69
N ALA A 557 -8.44 21.50 -0.58
CA ALA A 557 -9.15 22.47 -1.42
C ALA A 557 -10.53 22.90 -0.88
N ASN A 558 -11.06 22.17 0.12
CA ASN A 558 -12.40 22.36 0.69
C ASN A 558 -12.41 22.61 2.21
N ALA A 559 -11.27 22.60 2.90
CA ALA A 559 -11.20 22.80 4.36
C ALA A 559 -11.87 24.12 4.78
N ARG A 560 -13.00 24.01 5.51
CA ARG A 560 -13.85 25.11 6.00
C ARG A 560 -14.43 24.80 7.37
#